data_AF-A0A7J4NWP9-F1
#
_entry.id   AF-A0A7J4NWP9-F1
#
_cell.length_a   1.000
_cell.length_b   1.000
_cell.length_c   1.000
_cell.angle_alpha   90.00
_cell.angle_beta   90.00
_cell.angle_gamma   90.00
#
_symmetry.space_group_name_H-M   'P 1'
#
loop_
_entity.id
_entity.type
_entity.pdbx_description
1 polymer ?
#
loop_
_entity_poly.entity_id
_entity_poly.type
_entity_poly.pdbx_seq_one_letter_code
_entity_poly.pdbx_strand_id
1 'polypeptide(L)'
;LNPSFQAMFADMVPREKRGRMIAAVGGGGVWFMGGAWGTGVIAMLSMTAGSLLSGYVYRYNNSLPWMLLSVSVVILGVLFITQIKESDKVED
;
A
#
# COMPACT_ATOMS: atom_id res chain seq x y z
N LEU A 1 -1.95 9.44 -2.83
CA LEU A 1 -2.36 8.98 -1.47
C LEU A 1 -3.56 9.82 -1.05
N ASN A 2 -4.66 9.20 -0.65
CA ASN A 2 -5.84 9.95 -0.18
C ASN A 2 -5.44 10.81 1.03
N PRO A 3 -5.83 12.10 1.11
CA PRO A 3 -5.49 12.99 2.23
C PRO A 3 -5.85 12.41 3.61
N SER A 4 -6.95 11.65 3.72
CA SER A 4 -7.34 10.98 4.97
C SER A 4 -6.29 9.96 5.45
N PHE A 5 -5.66 9.25 4.52
CA PHE A 5 -4.64 8.24 4.84
C PHE A 5 -3.32 8.89 5.26
N GLN A 6 -2.98 10.05 4.66
CA GLN A 6 -1.82 10.84 5.08
C GLN A 6 -1.99 11.41 6.49
N ALA A 7 -3.20 11.89 6.82
CA ALA A 7 -3.54 12.36 8.17
C ALA A 7 -3.46 11.23 9.20
N MET A 8 -4.00 10.05 8.90
CA MET A 8 -3.92 8.88 9.79
C MET A 8 -2.46 8.48 10.08
N PHE A 9 -1.61 8.37 9.06
CA PHE A 9 -0.19 8.08 9.28
C PHE A 9 0.56 9.18 10.02
N ALA A 10 0.14 10.43 9.80
CA ALA A 10 0.67 11.57 10.49
C ALA A 10 0.44 11.49 12.01
N ASP A 11 -0.72 11.00 12.43
CA ASP A 11 -1.11 10.87 13.84
C ASP A 11 -0.52 9.61 14.49
N MET A 12 -0.38 8.51 13.74
CA MET A 12 0.16 7.24 14.26
C MET A 12 1.69 7.23 14.42
N VAL A 13 2.43 8.08 13.73
CA VAL A 13 3.90 8.01 13.67
C VAL A 13 4.55 9.09 14.56
N PRO A 14 5.49 8.72 15.45
CA PRO A 14 6.25 9.69 16.25
C PRO A 14 6.92 10.76 15.39
N ARG A 15 6.85 12.03 15.82
CA ARG A 15 7.35 13.20 15.07
C ARG A 15 8.78 13.04 14.56
N GLU A 16 9.64 12.40 15.34
CA GLU A 16 11.05 12.15 15.03
C GLU A 16 11.25 11.20 13.83
N LYS A 17 10.32 10.26 13.61
CA LYS A 17 10.42 9.21 12.57
C LYS A 17 9.48 9.44 11.39
N ARG A 18 8.60 10.44 11.48
CA ARG A 18 7.55 10.73 10.51
C ARG A 18 8.10 10.96 9.10
N GLY A 19 9.19 11.69 8.94
CA GLY A 19 9.85 11.87 7.63
C GLY A 19 10.35 10.57 7.01
N ARG A 20 10.96 9.67 7.80
CA ARG A 20 11.45 8.37 7.32
C ARG A 20 10.30 7.42 7.00
N MET A 21 9.24 7.41 7.81
CA MET A 21 8.07 6.58 7.57
C MET A 21 7.31 7.02 6.32
N ILE A 22 7.11 8.33 6.13
CA ILE A 22 6.48 8.90 4.93
C ILE A 22 7.30 8.57 3.67
N ALA A 23 8.64 8.65 3.76
CA ALA A 23 9.52 8.24 2.67
C ALA A 23 9.46 6.73 2.38
N ALA A 24 9.33 5.88 3.40
CA ALA A 24 9.23 4.43 3.24
C ALA A 24 7.88 3.96 2.67
N VAL A 25 6.77 4.61 3.07
CA VAL A 25 5.40 4.32 2.61
C VAL A 25 5.13 4.95 1.23
N GLY A 26 5.81 6.04 0.88
CA GLY A 26 5.66 6.72 -0.40
C GLY A 26 4.72 7.91 -0.36
N GLY A 27 4.56 8.54 0.81
CA GLY A 27 3.75 9.76 0.96
C GLY A 27 4.37 11.01 0.32
N GLY A 28 5.66 10.95 -0.03
CA GLY A 28 6.32 11.85 -0.97
C GLY A 28 7.19 11.00 -1.89
N GLY A 29 6.98 11.10 -3.20
CA GLY A 29 7.80 10.38 -4.18
C GLY A 29 9.28 10.68 -3.93
N VAL A 30 10.09 9.63 -3.86
CA VAL A 30 11.54 9.75 -3.73
C VAL A 30 12.10 9.81 -5.15
N TRP A 31 12.68 10.95 -5.51
CA TRP A 31 13.41 11.08 -6.75
C TRP A 31 14.69 10.26 -6.67
N PHE A 32 14.74 9.15 -7.39
CA PHE A 32 16.00 8.46 -7.64
C PHE A 32 16.63 9.05 -8.91
N MET A 33 17.88 9.50 -8.80
CA MET A 33 18.82 9.84 -9.89
C MET A 33 18.16 10.17 -11.25
N GLY A 34 17.92 11.46 -11.52
CA GLY A 34 17.81 11.98 -12.89
C GLY A 34 16.57 11.62 -13.72
N GLY A 35 15.44 11.24 -13.10
CA GLY A 35 14.21 10.99 -13.88
C GLY A 35 13.26 9.94 -13.32
N ALA A 36 13.73 9.10 -12.38
CA ALA A 36 12.93 8.00 -11.86
C ALA A 36 12.09 8.45 -10.64
N TRP A 37 10.78 8.44 -10.82
CA TRP A 37 9.81 8.64 -9.75
C TRP A 37 9.69 7.35 -8.93
N GLY A 38 10.41 7.28 -7.81
CA GLY A 38 10.31 6.17 -6.88
C GLY A 38 9.13 6.37 -5.93
N THR A 39 8.20 5.43 -5.91
CA THR A 39 7.30 5.28 -4.76
C THR A 39 8.10 4.85 -3.52
N GLY A 40 7.49 4.87 -2.34
CA GLY A 40 8.16 4.44 -1.11
C GLY A 40 8.69 3.02 -1.23
N VAL A 41 9.78 2.71 -0.52
CA VAL A 41 10.47 1.41 -0.59
C VAL A 41 9.50 0.23 -0.48
N ILE A 42 8.51 0.32 0.40
CA ILE A 42 7.51 -0.75 0.61
C ILE A 42 6.61 -0.93 -0.63
N ALA A 43 6.14 0.18 -1.21
CA ALA A 43 5.32 0.16 -2.41
C ALA A 43 6.13 -0.33 -3.62
N MET A 44 7.39 0.06 -3.72
CA MET A 44 8.28 -0.35 -4.81
C MET A 44 8.57 -1.85 -4.77
N LEU A 45 8.83 -2.41 -3.58
CA LEU A 45 9.01 -3.86 -3.39
C LEU A 45 7.74 -4.63 -3.79
N SER A 46 6.57 -4.13 -3.38
CA SER A 46 5.29 -4.75 -3.71
C SER A 46 5.02 -4.74 -5.22
N MET A 47 5.27 -3.61 -5.90
CA MET A 47 5.14 -3.49 -7.35
C MET A 47 6.13 -4.38 -8.10
N THR A 48 7.37 -4.47 -7.61
CA THR A 48 8.42 -5.31 -8.21
C THR A 48 8.05 -6.78 -8.08
N ALA A 49 7.63 -7.22 -6.89
CA ALA A 49 7.16 -8.59 -6.66
C ALA A 49 5.94 -8.92 -7.53
N GLY A 50 4.96 -8.02 -7.62
CA GLY A 50 3.80 -8.18 -8.49
C GLY A 50 4.17 -8.28 -9.97
N SER A 51 5.11 -7.45 -10.44
CA SER A 51 5.58 -7.49 -11.83
C SER A 51 6.29 -8.80 -12.17
N LEU A 52 7.16 -9.28 -11.28
CA LEU A 52 7.84 -10.58 -11.41
C LEU A 52 6.84 -11.75 -11.47
N LEU A 53 5.88 -11.77 -10.56
CA LEU A 53 4.88 -12.83 -10.48
C LEU A 53 3.89 -12.77 -11.65
N SER A 54 3.58 -11.57 -12.15
CA SER A 54 2.62 -11.40 -13.25
C SER A 54 3.00 -12.20 -14.49
N GLY A 55 4.29 -12.20 -14.89
CA GLY A 55 4.76 -12.92 -16.07
C GLY A 55 4.54 -14.44 -15.99
N TYR A 56 4.58 -15.02 -14.79
CA TYR A 56 4.30 -16.43 -14.57
C TYR A 56 2.79 -16.73 -14.63
N VAL A 57 1.98 -15.88 -14.00
CA VAL A 57 0.52 -16.04 -13.93
C VAL A 57 -0.12 -15.89 -15.32
N TYR A 58 0.31 -14.90 -16.12
CA TYR A 58 -0.20 -14.68 -17.47
C TYR A 58 0.12 -15.83 -18.44
N ARG A 59 1.26 -16.54 -18.24
CA ARG A 59 1.64 -17.67 -19.09
C ARG A 59 0.77 -18.90 -18.89
N TYR A 60 0.24 -19.12 -17.69
CA TYR A 60 -0.59 -20.28 -17.41
C TYR A 60 -2.01 -20.10 -17.94
N ASN A 61 -2.65 -18.97 -17.62
CA ASN A 61 -3.98 -18.63 -18.14
C ASN A 61 -4.22 -17.12 -17.99
N ASN A 62 -4.64 -16.47 -19.07
CA ASN A 62 -4.88 -15.03 -19.12
C ASN A 62 -5.98 -14.53 -18.16
N SER A 63 -6.85 -15.43 -17.68
CA SER A 63 -7.93 -15.09 -16.74
C SER A 63 -7.53 -15.16 -15.26
N LEU A 64 -6.45 -15.86 -14.91
CA LEU A 64 -6.00 -16.03 -13.52
C LEU A 64 -5.66 -14.74 -12.77
N PRO A 65 -5.03 -13.72 -13.38
CA PRO A 65 -4.75 -12.47 -12.70
C PRO A 65 -6.02 -11.80 -12.16
N TRP A 66 -7.10 -11.85 -12.94
CA TRP A 66 -8.39 -11.25 -12.57
C TRP A 66 -9.08 -12.03 -11.45
N MET A 67 -9.01 -13.36 -11.47
CA MET A 67 -9.53 -14.19 -10.38
C MET A 67 -8.74 -13.98 -9.09
N LEU A 68 -7.40 -13.97 -9.15
CA LEU A 68 -6.54 -13.69 -8.00
C LEU A 68 -6.81 -12.32 -7.41
N LEU A 69 -6.96 -11.30 -8.27
CA LEU A 69 -7.31 -9.95 -7.84
C LEU A 69 -8.67 -9.93 -7.13
N SER A 70 -9.68 -10.56 -7.73
CA SER A 70 -11.04 -10.63 -7.15
C SER A 70 -11.05 -11.33 -5.79
N VAL A 71 -10.38 -12.48 -5.67
CA VAL A 71 -10.23 -13.22 -4.41
C VAL A 71 -9.49 -12.39 -3.37
N SER A 72 -8.40 -11.72 -3.77
CA SER A 72 -7.62 -10.86 -2.87
C SER A 72 -8.45 -9.70 -2.33
N VAL A 73 -9.28 -9.07 -3.17
CA VAL A 73 -10.19 -7.98 -2.76
C VAL A 73 -11.24 -8.49 -1.78
N VAL A 74 -11.83 -9.67 -2.03
CA VAL A 74 -12.79 -10.27 -1.11
C VAL A 74 -12.15 -10.58 0.24
N ILE A 75 -10.95 -11.17 0.25
CA ILE A 75 -10.21 -11.46 1.48
C ILE A 75 -9.91 -10.16 2.23
N LEU A 76 -9.42 -9.13 1.55
CA LEU A 76 -9.18 -7.83 2.16
C LEU A 76 -10.47 -7.23 2.73
N GLY A 77 -11.58 -7.30 2.00
CA GLY A 77 -12.88 -6.83 2.48
C GLY A 77 -13.35 -7.54 3.75
N VAL A 78 -13.20 -8.87 3.81
CA VAL A 78 -13.50 -9.67 5.01
C VAL A 78 -12.57 -9.30 6.16
N LEU A 79 -11.27 -9.11 5.90
CA LEU A 79 -10.32 -8.65 6.91
C LEU A 79 -10.67 -7.25 7.42
N PHE A 80 -11.06 -6.34 6.53
CA PHE A 80 -11.50 -5.01 6.92
C PHE A 80 -12.70 -5.08 7.86
N ILE A 81 -13.73 -5.86 7.54
CA ILE A 81 -14.92 -6.01 8.40
C ILE A 81 -14.59 -6.65 9.75
N THR A 82 -13.65 -7.60 9.78
CA THR A 82 -13.32 -8.33 11.02
C THR A 82 -12.29 -7.62 11.91
N GLN A 83 -11.36 -6.85 11.33
CA GLN A 83 -10.24 -6.22 12.03
C GLN A 83 -10.40 -4.73 12.25
N ILE A 84 -11.18 -4.01 11.44
CA ILE A 84 -11.55 -2.63 11.78
C ILE A 84 -12.54 -2.70 12.94
N LYS A 85 -11.99 -2.53 14.13
CA LYS A 85 -12.75 -2.13 15.30
C LYS A 85 -12.94 -0.63 15.20
N GLU A 86 -14.19 -0.19 15.08
CA GLU A 86 -14.54 1.22 15.12
C GLU A 86 -13.98 1.79 16.44
N SER A 87 -13.00 2.69 16.32
CA SER A 87 -12.40 3.32 17.50
C SER A 87 -13.32 4.46 17.91
N ASP A 88 -14.22 4.19 18.84
CA ASP A 88 -15.03 5.18 19.58
C ASP A 88 -14.13 6.11 20.43
N LYS A 89 -13.31 6.91 19.76
CA LYS A 89 -12.63 8.05 20.37
C LYS A 89 -12.78 9.27 19.48
N VAL A 90 -14.05 9.69 19.40
CA VAL A 90 -14.37 11.12 19.43
C VAL A 90 -14.34 11.47 20.92
N GLU A 91 -13.24 12.05 21.39
CA GLU A 91 -13.23 12.69 22.71
C GLU A 91 -12.46 14.01 22.59
N ASP A 92 -13.09 15.03 23.15
CA ASP A 92 -12.94 16.49 22.98
C ASP A 92 -11.53 17.09 23.15
#